data_AF-A0A9Q7WIT9-F1
#
_entry.id   AF-A0A9Q7WIT9-F1
#
_cell.length_a   1.000
_cell.length_b   1.000
_cell.length_c   1.000
_cell.angle_alpha   90.00
_cell.angle_beta   90.00
_cell.angle_gamma   90.00
#
_symmetry.space_group_name_H-M   'P 1'
#
loop_
_entity.id
_entity.type
_entity.pdbx_description
1 polymer ?
#
loop_
_entity_poly.entity_id
_entity_poly.type
_entity_poly.pdbx_seq_one_letter_code
_entity_poly.pdbx_strand_id
1 'polypeptide(L)'
;MLKSLAAATAVCALAVTAPFALADPGDPPAPVQPVADAPPPADGPPPDNGVVASEEPGIVTTPDGWNLKVAAKDETQLPIPPLTTSLASREYLVGGTFTGSVTGSGSTTLSGGTLEAGYQIGCGISLAWVKLNGGANITPAISAAGVPTVSAGITGSIEVHPQPGEVINVSVDKKKYKGKEARVTLKDVHIKIDGCVGQSFLRSYAVMTSSSKDNDDIVAYYGVTKTF
;
A
#
# COMPACT_ATOMS: atom_id res chain seq x y z
N MET A 1 -52.15 -58.82 -28.79
CA MET A 1 -52.95 -59.55 -27.80
C MET A 1 -52.33 -59.32 -26.42
N LEU A 2 -53.13 -58.81 -25.47
CA LEU A 2 -53.04 -58.93 -24.00
C LEU A 2 -51.69 -58.67 -23.29
N LYS A 3 -51.55 -57.56 -22.53
CA LYS A 3 -51.79 -57.36 -21.06
C LYS A 3 -50.44 -57.37 -20.30
N SER A 4 -49.96 -56.27 -19.71
CA SER A 4 -50.37 -55.51 -18.50
C SER A 4 -49.47 -55.82 -17.29
N LEU A 5 -48.87 -54.74 -16.76
CA LEU A 5 -48.34 -54.42 -15.43
C LEU A 5 -48.16 -55.53 -14.36
N ALA A 6 -47.00 -55.53 -13.68
CA ALA A 6 -46.83 -55.01 -12.30
C ALA A 6 -45.49 -55.48 -11.71
N ALA A 7 -44.74 -54.54 -11.12
CA ALA A 7 -43.53 -54.79 -10.33
C ALA A 7 -43.71 -54.20 -8.94
N ALA A 8 -43.49 -55.00 -7.89
CA ALA A 8 -42.89 -54.61 -6.60
C ALA A 8 -42.96 -55.82 -5.64
N THR A 9 -41.79 -56.35 -5.32
CA THR A 9 -41.51 -57.53 -4.51
C THR A 9 -41.64 -57.27 -3.01
N ALA A 10 -42.09 -58.30 -2.29
CA ALA A 10 -42.41 -58.30 -0.87
C ALA A 10 -41.19 -58.56 0.05
N VAL A 11 -41.21 -57.84 1.18
CA VAL A 11 -40.69 -58.09 2.53
C VAL A 11 -39.83 -59.34 2.76
N CYS A 12 -38.56 -59.12 3.15
CA CYS A 12 -37.72 -60.11 3.84
C CYS A 12 -37.73 -59.85 5.35
N ALA A 13 -38.15 -60.84 6.14
CA ALA A 13 -37.86 -60.93 7.57
C ALA A 13 -37.07 -62.23 7.80
N LEU A 14 -35.79 -62.12 8.13
CA LEU A 14 -34.95 -63.24 8.56
C LEU A 14 -34.18 -62.81 9.81
N ALA A 15 -34.44 -63.55 10.88
CA ALA A 15 -33.82 -63.42 12.18
C ALA A 15 -32.33 -63.81 12.13
N VAL A 16 -31.48 -63.05 12.82
CA VAL A 16 -30.11 -63.45 13.15
C VAL A 16 -29.98 -63.46 14.67
N THR A 17 -29.61 -64.62 15.18
CA THR A 17 -29.29 -64.96 16.57
C THR A 17 -28.03 -64.21 17.03
N ALA A 18 -28.12 -63.43 18.11
CA ALA A 18 -26.97 -62.83 18.75
C ALA A 18 -26.26 -63.83 19.69
N PRO A 19 -24.91 -63.93 19.68
CA PRO A 19 -24.19 -64.69 20.68
C PRO A 19 -24.15 -63.94 22.03
N PHE A 20 -24.34 -64.69 23.12
CA PHE A 20 -24.15 -64.21 24.48
C PHE A 20 -22.65 -63.94 24.73
N ALA A 21 -22.28 -62.68 24.89
CA ALA A 21 -21.00 -62.29 25.46
C ALA A 21 -21.15 -62.16 26.98
N LEU A 22 -20.45 -63.03 27.72
CA LEU A 22 -20.24 -62.89 29.15
C LEU A 22 -19.42 -61.62 29.39
N ALA A 23 -19.97 -60.66 30.14
CA ALA A 23 -19.24 -59.47 30.58
C ALA A 23 -18.28 -59.86 31.71
N ASP A 24 -16.98 -59.79 31.44
CA ASP A 24 -15.93 -59.73 32.47
C ASP A 24 -16.09 -58.39 33.23
N PRO A 25 -16.10 -58.34 34.57
CA PRO A 25 -16.14 -57.07 35.29
C PRO A 25 -14.81 -56.34 35.05
N GLY A 26 -14.83 -55.42 34.09
CA GLY A 26 -13.68 -54.55 33.82
C GLY A 26 -13.29 -53.76 35.08
N ASP A 27 -11.98 -53.66 35.32
CA ASP A 27 -11.42 -52.86 36.42
C ASP A 27 -12.03 -51.45 36.43
N PRO A 28 -12.28 -50.88 37.63
CA PRO A 28 -12.81 -49.53 37.73
C PRO A 28 -11.88 -48.53 37.01
N PRO A 29 -12.45 -47.56 36.29
CA PRO A 29 -11.64 -46.60 35.54
C PRO A 29 -10.69 -45.88 36.50
N ALA A 30 -9.41 -45.80 36.11
CA ALA A 30 -8.42 -45.04 36.86
C ALA A 30 -8.93 -43.59 37.06
N PRO A 31 -8.73 -43.00 38.25
CA PRO A 31 -9.17 -41.63 38.50
C PRO A 31 -8.51 -40.70 37.49
N VAL A 32 -9.33 -39.97 36.73
CA VAL A 32 -8.90 -38.91 35.82
C VAL A 32 -8.05 -37.90 36.58
N GLN A 33 -6.74 -37.96 36.37
CA GLN A 33 -5.83 -36.92 36.84
C GLN A 33 -6.20 -35.64 36.07
N PRO A 34 -6.39 -34.49 36.73
CA PRO A 34 -6.56 -33.22 36.03
C PRO A 34 -5.36 -33.02 35.11
N VAL A 35 -5.59 -32.87 33.81
CA VAL A 35 -4.57 -32.34 32.91
C VAL A 35 -4.16 -30.99 33.47
N ALA A 36 -2.90 -30.86 33.89
CA ALA A 36 -2.35 -29.56 34.25
C ALA A 36 -2.60 -28.60 33.09
N ASP A 37 -3.07 -27.39 33.40
CA ASP A 37 -3.31 -26.32 32.43
C ASP A 37 -2.12 -26.23 31.47
N ALA A 38 -2.34 -26.68 30.23
CA ALA A 38 -1.40 -26.42 29.16
C ALA A 38 -1.30 -24.89 29.05
N PRO A 39 -0.09 -24.30 28.97
CA PRO A 39 0.05 -22.87 28.72
C PRO A 39 -0.80 -22.50 27.50
N PRO A 40 -1.56 -21.40 27.53
CA PRO A 40 -2.30 -20.95 26.37
C PRO A 40 -1.34 -20.87 25.17
N PRO A 41 -1.78 -21.22 23.95
CA PRO A 41 -0.96 -21.08 22.75
C PRO A 41 -0.36 -19.68 22.74
N ALA A 42 0.95 -19.58 22.54
CA ALA A 42 1.63 -18.30 22.45
C ALA A 42 0.85 -17.39 21.49
N ASP A 43 0.60 -16.16 21.96
CA ASP A 43 -0.06 -15.09 21.21
C ASP A 43 0.47 -15.07 19.77
N GLY A 44 -0.42 -14.78 18.81
CA GLY A 44 -0.12 -14.82 17.38
C GLY A 44 1.10 -13.98 16.96
N PRO A 45 1.39 -13.90 15.64
CA PRO A 45 2.51 -13.11 15.14
C PRO A 45 2.53 -11.72 15.81
N PRO A 46 3.71 -11.23 16.23
CA PRO A 46 3.82 -9.92 16.84
C PRO A 46 3.08 -8.87 16.01
N PRO A 47 2.40 -7.90 16.64
CA PRO A 47 1.72 -6.82 15.93
C PRO A 47 2.69 -6.13 14.96
N ASP A 48 2.23 -5.83 13.73
CA ASP A 48 3.00 -5.02 12.79
C ASP A 48 3.23 -3.64 13.42
N ASN A 49 4.48 -3.35 13.77
CA ASN A 49 4.91 -2.08 14.36
C ASN A 49 5.25 -1.04 13.28
N GLY A 50 5.07 -1.40 12.02
CA GLY A 50 5.35 -0.55 10.87
C GLY A 50 6.83 -0.38 10.56
N VAL A 51 7.78 -0.94 11.32
CA VAL A 51 9.21 -0.71 11.09
C VAL A 51 9.64 -1.25 9.73
N VAL A 52 10.37 -0.43 8.97
CA VAL A 52 10.93 -0.79 7.66
C VAL A 52 12.43 -0.53 7.66
N ALA A 53 13.19 -1.43 7.04
CA ALA A 53 14.62 -1.21 6.85
C ALA A 53 14.86 -0.04 5.88
N SER A 54 15.89 0.76 6.15
CA SER A 54 16.38 1.75 5.20
C SER A 54 17.28 1.08 4.17
N GLU A 55 17.14 1.50 2.91
CA GLU A 55 17.99 1.08 1.80
C GLU A 55 19.37 1.75 1.84
N GLU A 56 20.23 1.31 0.93
CA GLU A 56 21.53 1.94 0.70
C GLU A 56 21.35 3.44 0.36
N PRO A 57 22.19 4.33 0.93
CA PRO A 57 22.18 5.75 0.58
C PRO A 57 22.39 6.01 -0.92
N GLY A 58 21.69 7.01 -1.46
CA GLY A 58 22.03 7.57 -2.76
C GLY A 58 23.28 8.44 -2.64
N ILE A 59 24.32 8.15 -3.43
CA ILE A 59 25.58 8.90 -3.42
C ILE A 59 25.95 9.26 -4.85
N VAL A 60 26.36 10.52 -5.07
CA VAL A 60 26.88 10.97 -6.36
C VAL A 60 28.06 11.91 -6.16
N THR A 61 29.06 11.78 -7.02
CA THR A 61 30.12 12.78 -7.17
C THR A 61 29.75 13.67 -8.36
N THR A 62 29.62 14.97 -8.11
CA THR A 62 29.24 15.96 -9.13
C THR A 62 30.44 16.26 -10.05
N PRO A 63 30.20 16.77 -11.27
CA PRO A 63 31.27 17.11 -12.20
C PRO A 63 32.29 18.12 -11.66
N ASP A 64 31.87 18.99 -10.73
CA ASP A 64 32.71 19.98 -10.09
C ASP A 64 33.41 19.48 -8.82
N GLY A 65 33.19 18.22 -8.41
CA GLY A 65 33.95 17.53 -7.37
C GLY A 65 33.31 17.49 -5.97
N TRP A 66 32.02 17.82 -5.84
CA TRP A 66 31.27 17.61 -4.60
C TRP A 66 30.78 16.18 -4.47
N ASN A 67 30.73 15.65 -3.25
CA ASN A 67 30.12 14.37 -2.94
C ASN A 67 28.80 14.61 -2.21
N LEU A 68 27.70 14.31 -2.89
CA LEU A 68 26.35 14.44 -2.36
C LEU A 68 25.90 13.08 -1.86
N LYS A 69 25.25 13.04 -0.71
CA LYS A 69 24.68 11.84 -0.13
C LYS A 69 23.29 12.10 0.43
N VAL A 70 22.34 11.22 0.10
CA VAL A 70 21.00 11.20 0.66
C VAL A 70 20.75 9.83 1.27
N ALA A 71 20.23 9.81 2.49
CA ALA A 71 19.93 8.59 3.22
C ALA A 71 18.65 8.76 4.04
N ALA A 72 18.08 7.64 4.46
CA ALA A 72 17.05 7.59 5.48
C ALA A 72 17.48 6.69 6.63
N LYS A 73 16.76 6.82 7.75
CA LYS A 73 16.84 5.95 8.91
C LYS A 73 15.55 6.01 9.71
N ASP A 74 15.39 5.05 10.62
CA ASP A 74 14.28 5.00 11.58
C ASP A 74 12.91 5.07 10.86
N GLU A 75 12.80 4.35 9.73
CA GLU A 75 11.62 4.42 8.86
C GLU A 75 10.48 3.54 9.35
N THR A 76 9.26 4.06 9.22
CA THR A 76 8.03 3.34 9.53
C THR A 76 6.99 3.51 8.42
N GLN A 77 6.26 2.43 8.17
CA GLN A 77 5.15 2.29 7.24
C GLN A 77 4.12 1.34 7.88
N LEU A 78 3.20 1.93 8.64
CA LEU A 78 2.17 1.22 9.39
C LEU A 78 0.81 1.35 8.68
N PRO A 79 0.17 0.24 8.27
CA PRO A 79 -1.19 0.27 7.75
C PRO A 79 -2.16 0.50 8.91
N ILE A 80 -3.12 1.39 8.72
CA ILE A 80 -4.19 1.65 9.68
C ILE A 80 -5.56 1.44 9.04
N PRO A 81 -6.59 1.08 9.83
CA PRO A 81 -7.94 0.94 9.31
C PRO A 81 -8.42 2.25 8.68
N PRO A 82 -8.99 2.23 7.46
CA PRO A 82 -9.51 3.43 6.83
C PRO A 82 -10.61 4.06 7.67
N LEU A 83 -10.53 5.36 7.91
CA LEU A 83 -11.51 6.08 8.73
C LEU A 83 -12.93 6.03 8.13
N THR A 84 -13.03 5.92 6.81
CA THR A 84 -14.31 5.81 6.09
C THR A 84 -14.86 4.39 6.02
N THR A 85 -14.12 3.37 6.49
CA THR A 85 -14.44 1.93 6.36
C THR A 85 -14.57 1.43 4.92
N SER A 86 -14.16 2.25 3.94
CA SER A 86 -14.19 1.89 2.53
C SER A 86 -13.18 0.79 2.21
N LEU A 87 -13.65 -0.30 1.60
CA LEU A 87 -12.80 -1.40 1.15
C LEU A 87 -11.84 -0.99 0.02
N ALA A 88 -12.16 0.11 -0.67
CA ALA A 88 -11.34 0.71 -1.72
C ALA A 88 -10.42 1.82 -1.20
N SER A 89 -10.29 2.00 0.12
CA SER A 89 -9.39 2.98 0.71
C SER A 89 -8.23 2.30 1.45
N ARG A 90 -7.06 2.94 1.44
CA ARG A 90 -5.86 2.52 2.18
C ARG A 90 -5.37 3.72 2.98
N GLU A 91 -5.08 3.50 4.25
CA GLU A 91 -4.58 4.53 5.15
C GLU A 91 -3.31 4.05 5.84
N TYR A 92 -2.32 4.94 5.96
CA TYR A 92 -1.01 4.65 6.52
C TYR A 92 -0.57 5.72 7.50
N LEU A 93 0.08 5.31 8.59
CA LEU A 93 0.94 6.17 9.38
C LEU A 93 2.39 5.90 8.99
N VAL A 94 3.07 6.95 8.53
CA VAL A 94 4.43 6.84 8.04
C VAL A 94 5.37 7.77 8.80
N GLY A 95 6.62 7.34 8.91
CA GLY A 95 7.68 8.06 9.59
C GLY A 95 9.05 7.72 9.03
N GLY A 96 10.02 8.55 9.39
CA GLY A 96 11.39 8.38 8.97
C GLY A 96 12.20 9.66 9.15
N THR A 97 13.51 9.53 9.29
CA THR A 97 14.44 10.65 9.24
C THR A 97 15.26 10.58 7.97
N PHE A 98 15.07 11.55 7.09
CA PHE A 98 15.77 11.71 5.83
C PHE A 98 16.85 12.77 5.99
N THR A 99 18.06 12.45 5.52
CA THR A 99 19.23 13.33 5.64
C THR A 99 19.90 13.51 4.30
N GLY A 100 20.32 14.74 4.03
CA GLY A 100 21.16 15.11 2.90
C GLY A 100 22.48 15.69 3.38
N SER A 101 23.59 15.34 2.73
CA SER A 101 24.91 15.89 3.04
C SER A 101 25.73 16.17 1.79
N VAL A 102 26.53 17.25 1.82
CA VAL A 102 27.47 17.66 0.78
C VAL A 102 28.87 17.71 1.37
N THR A 103 29.78 16.91 0.83
CA THR A 103 31.18 16.80 1.30
C THR A 103 32.16 16.93 0.14
N GLY A 104 33.46 16.95 0.43
CA GLY A 104 34.51 17.16 -0.57
C GLY A 104 34.93 18.62 -0.71
N SER A 105 35.68 18.89 -1.78
CA SER A 105 36.30 20.18 -2.10
C SER A 105 36.03 20.52 -3.56
N GLY A 106 34.74 20.65 -3.89
CA GLY A 106 34.34 21.02 -5.24
C GLY A 106 34.85 22.40 -5.64
N SER A 107 34.96 22.62 -6.95
CA SER A 107 35.51 23.84 -7.55
C SER A 107 34.55 25.04 -7.53
N THR A 108 33.26 24.81 -7.28
CA THR A 108 32.24 25.86 -7.23
C THR A 108 31.89 26.27 -5.79
N THR A 109 31.28 27.44 -5.63
CA THR A 109 30.71 27.86 -4.34
C THR A 109 29.25 27.39 -4.26
N LEU A 110 28.95 26.58 -3.23
CA LEU A 110 27.59 26.12 -2.95
C LEU A 110 26.70 27.27 -2.47
N SER A 111 25.50 27.38 -3.03
CA SER A 111 24.48 28.35 -2.64
C SER A 111 23.42 27.76 -1.69
N GLY A 112 23.46 26.44 -1.48
CA GLY A 112 22.51 25.71 -0.67
C GLY A 112 21.77 24.67 -1.49
N GLY A 113 20.48 24.47 -1.22
CA GLY A 113 19.68 23.52 -1.96
C GLY A 113 18.36 23.19 -1.29
N THR A 114 17.76 22.07 -1.71
CA THR A 114 16.55 21.51 -1.10
C THR A 114 16.70 20.04 -0.78
N LEU A 115 16.14 19.60 0.35
CA LEU A 115 15.89 18.20 0.66
C LEU A 115 14.38 18.00 0.70
N GLU A 116 13.86 17.24 -0.26
CA GLU A 116 12.48 16.78 -0.32
C GLU A 116 12.40 15.36 0.24
N ALA A 117 11.39 15.08 1.07
CA ALA A 117 11.09 13.73 1.52
C ALA A 117 9.60 13.43 1.33
N GLY A 118 9.30 12.18 0.95
CA GLY A 118 7.94 11.77 0.66
C GLY A 118 7.80 10.27 0.47
N TYR A 119 6.67 9.86 -0.10
CA TYR A 119 6.37 8.46 -0.36
C TYR A 119 5.85 8.28 -1.78
N GLN A 120 6.31 7.24 -2.44
CA GLN A 120 5.73 6.69 -3.65
C GLN A 120 4.66 5.69 -3.27
N ILE A 121 3.50 5.80 -3.90
CA ILE A 121 2.35 4.93 -3.66
C ILE A 121 2.00 4.28 -4.99
N GLY A 122 1.90 2.96 -4.99
CA GLY A 122 1.36 2.18 -6.10
C GLY A 122 0.06 1.50 -5.68
N CYS A 123 -0.94 1.54 -6.56
CA CYS A 123 -2.15 0.74 -6.42
C CYS A 123 -2.17 -0.35 -7.48
N GLY A 124 -2.24 -1.62 -7.06
CA GLY A 124 -2.29 -2.75 -7.98
C GLY A 124 -3.51 -2.70 -8.89
N ILE A 125 -4.65 -2.24 -8.34
CA ILE A 125 -5.86 -1.92 -9.10
C ILE A 125 -6.33 -0.55 -8.63
N SER A 126 -6.34 0.45 -9.51
CA SER A 126 -7.04 1.71 -9.22
C SER A 126 -8.48 1.61 -9.71
N LEU A 127 -9.43 1.89 -8.82
CA LEU A 127 -10.74 2.37 -9.20
C LEU A 127 -10.62 3.87 -9.50
N ALA A 128 -9.86 4.22 -10.54
CA ALA A 128 -10.39 5.29 -11.39
C ALA A 128 -11.71 4.71 -11.88
N TRP A 129 -12.80 5.16 -11.26
CA TRP A 129 -14.15 4.94 -11.72
C TRP A 129 -14.15 4.77 -13.24
N VAL A 130 -14.86 3.75 -13.66
CA VAL A 130 -15.29 3.62 -15.04
C VAL A 130 -15.98 4.94 -15.36
N LYS A 131 -15.25 5.86 -15.98
CA LYS A 131 -15.83 6.88 -16.83
C LYS A 131 -16.57 6.07 -17.88
N LEU A 132 -17.82 5.72 -17.59
CA LEU A 132 -18.87 5.74 -18.60
C LEU A 132 -18.95 7.18 -19.08
N ASN A 133 -17.91 7.63 -19.80
CA ASN A 133 -17.97 8.74 -20.73
C ASN A 133 -18.78 8.28 -21.94
N GLY A 134 -20.00 7.79 -21.70
CA GLY A 134 -21.05 7.68 -22.68
C GLY A 134 -21.97 8.87 -22.48
N GLY A 135 -21.44 10.07 -22.73
CA GLY A 135 -22.17 11.32 -22.57
C GLY A 135 -21.50 12.43 -23.36
N ALA A 136 -21.74 12.44 -24.68
CA ALA A 136 -21.38 13.58 -25.51
C ALA A 136 -22.38 14.72 -25.22
N ASN A 137 -21.94 15.75 -24.51
CA ASN A 137 -22.73 16.96 -24.33
C ASN A 137 -22.52 17.85 -25.56
N ILE A 138 -23.37 17.68 -26.58
CA ILE A 138 -23.45 18.62 -27.71
C ILE A 138 -24.42 19.72 -27.31
N THR A 139 -23.92 20.92 -27.05
CA THR A 139 -24.75 22.10 -26.88
C THR A 139 -24.85 22.83 -28.22
N PRO A 140 -26.00 22.78 -28.93
CA PRO A 140 -26.18 23.58 -30.13
C PRO A 140 -26.29 25.06 -29.76
N ALA A 141 -25.48 25.91 -30.38
CA ALA A 141 -25.53 27.35 -30.20
C ALA A 141 -25.65 28.04 -31.56
N ILE A 142 -26.50 29.07 -31.67
CA ILE A 142 -26.58 29.91 -32.86
C ILE A 142 -25.65 31.10 -32.71
N SER A 143 -24.75 31.29 -33.68
CA SER A 143 -23.91 32.49 -33.72
C SER A 143 -24.76 33.73 -34.04
N ALA A 144 -24.26 34.93 -33.73
CA ALA A 144 -24.96 36.19 -34.02
C ALA A 144 -25.22 36.42 -35.52
N ALA A 145 -24.58 35.63 -36.41
CA ALA A 145 -24.81 35.61 -37.86
C ALA A 145 -25.86 34.56 -38.31
N GLY A 146 -26.56 33.90 -37.39
CA GLY A 146 -27.63 32.94 -37.69
C GLY A 146 -27.15 31.54 -38.12
N VAL A 147 -25.85 31.25 -38.01
CA VAL A 147 -25.27 29.94 -38.37
C VAL A 147 -25.17 29.05 -37.14
N PRO A 148 -25.63 27.78 -37.19
CA PRO A 148 -25.49 26.83 -36.09
C PRO A 148 -24.01 26.48 -35.86
N THR A 149 -23.59 26.52 -34.60
CA THR A 149 -22.22 26.24 -34.14
C THR A 149 -22.27 25.32 -32.93
N VAL A 150 -21.25 24.47 -32.77
CA VAL A 150 -21.09 23.59 -31.62
C VAL A 150 -19.96 24.14 -30.75
N SER A 151 -20.24 24.41 -29.47
CA SER A 151 -19.23 24.85 -28.51
C SER A 151 -19.01 23.77 -27.44
N ALA A 152 -17.75 23.38 -27.26
CA ALA A 152 -17.30 22.50 -26.18
C ALA A 152 -16.62 23.36 -25.11
N GLY A 153 -17.19 23.41 -23.92
CA GLY A 153 -16.59 24.07 -22.76
C GLY A 153 -15.97 23.06 -21.81
N ILE A 154 -14.73 23.29 -21.37
CA ILE A 154 -14.10 22.58 -20.25
C ILE A 154 -14.22 23.49 -19.02
N THR A 155 -15.09 23.12 -18.08
CA THR A 155 -15.20 23.79 -16.78
C THR A 155 -14.43 22.97 -15.75
N GLY A 156 -13.44 23.57 -15.11
CA GLY A 156 -12.46 22.91 -14.27
C GLY A 156 -12.95 22.51 -12.87
N SER A 157 -12.57 21.30 -12.47
CA SER A 157 -12.15 20.95 -11.11
C SER A 157 -11.03 19.90 -11.27
N ILE A 158 -9.91 20.07 -10.55
CA ILE A 158 -8.81 19.10 -10.58
C ILE A 158 -9.20 17.99 -9.61
N GLU A 159 -9.91 17.00 -10.14
CA GLU A 159 -10.15 15.73 -9.47
C GLU A 159 -9.12 14.75 -10.04
N VAL A 160 -8.15 14.37 -9.19
CA VAL A 160 -7.03 13.50 -9.57
C VAL A 160 -7.55 12.07 -9.63
N HIS A 161 -7.44 11.46 -10.81
CA HIS A 161 -7.98 10.13 -11.11
C HIS A 161 -6.83 9.18 -11.45
N PRO A 162 -6.38 8.31 -10.52
CA PRO A 162 -5.20 7.47 -10.74
C PRO A 162 -5.44 6.42 -11.82
N GLN A 163 -4.62 6.36 -12.88
CA GLN A 163 -4.69 5.27 -13.87
C GLN A 163 -4.10 3.96 -13.30
N PRO A 164 -4.59 2.77 -13.71
CA PRO A 164 -3.99 1.50 -13.28
C PRO A 164 -2.51 1.41 -13.70
N GLY A 165 -1.63 1.08 -12.76
CA GLY A 165 -0.18 0.98 -12.98
C GLY A 165 0.61 2.28 -12.75
N GLU A 166 -0.04 3.34 -12.27
CA GLU A 166 0.61 4.61 -11.96
C GLU A 166 1.21 4.63 -10.54
N VAL A 167 2.45 5.10 -10.42
CA VAL A 167 3.11 5.38 -9.15
C VAL A 167 2.94 6.87 -8.86
N ILE A 168 2.20 7.21 -7.80
CA ILE A 168 2.03 8.60 -7.37
C ILE A 168 3.12 8.96 -6.37
N ASN A 169 3.78 10.11 -6.56
CA ASN A 169 4.74 10.65 -5.62
C ASN A 169 4.04 11.67 -4.72
N VAL A 170 3.94 11.37 -3.43
CA VAL A 170 3.40 12.28 -2.41
C VAL A 170 4.57 12.92 -1.68
N SER A 171 4.83 14.18 -2.01
CA SER A 171 5.80 15.02 -1.30
C SER A 171 5.23 15.44 0.05
N VAL A 172 5.89 15.06 1.13
CA VAL A 172 5.41 15.36 2.50
C VAL A 172 6.01 16.66 3.01
N ASP A 173 7.32 16.84 2.86
CA ASP A 173 8.00 18.09 3.21
C ASP A 173 9.17 18.38 2.27
N LYS A 174 9.46 19.67 2.12
CA LYS A 174 10.58 20.18 1.32
C LYS A 174 11.33 21.25 2.11
N LYS A 175 12.52 20.89 2.57
CA LYS A 175 13.38 21.78 3.35
C LYS A 175 14.44 22.44 2.48
N LYS A 176 14.43 23.77 2.42
CA LYS A 176 15.57 24.55 1.89
C LYS A 176 16.71 24.58 2.91
N TYR A 177 17.95 24.43 2.45
CA TYR A 177 19.15 24.51 3.28
C TYR A 177 20.21 25.39 2.60
N LYS A 178 21.13 25.97 3.39
CA LYS A 178 22.30 26.72 2.90
C LYS A 178 23.63 26.07 3.26
N GLY A 179 23.64 25.20 4.26
CA GLY A 179 24.83 24.53 4.75
C GLY A 179 25.18 23.29 3.92
N LYS A 180 26.02 22.44 4.51
CA LYS A 180 26.39 21.15 3.94
C LYS A 180 25.49 20.01 4.36
N GLU A 181 24.54 20.25 5.26
CA GLU A 181 23.64 19.22 5.78
C GLU A 181 22.20 19.71 5.78
N ALA A 182 21.28 18.77 5.54
CA ALA A 182 19.85 18.96 5.64
C ALA A 182 19.20 17.73 6.29
N ARG A 183 18.09 17.96 6.98
CA ARG A 183 17.30 16.90 7.60
C ARG A 183 15.82 17.21 7.49
N VAL A 184 15.04 16.19 7.16
CA VAL A 184 13.58 16.16 7.30
C VAL A 184 13.25 14.96 8.19
N THR A 185 12.50 15.19 9.27
CA THR A 185 12.02 14.11 10.14
C THR A 185 10.51 14.10 10.09
N LEU A 186 9.96 12.99 9.63
CA LEU A 186 8.54 12.72 9.55
C LEU A 186 8.15 11.81 10.72
N LYS A 187 7.08 12.15 11.42
CA LYS A 187 6.51 11.36 12.50
C LYS A 187 5.00 11.28 12.32
N ASP A 188 4.47 10.06 12.33
CA ASP A 188 3.03 9.76 12.29
C ASP A 188 2.28 10.55 11.21
N VAL A 189 2.89 10.69 10.03
CA VAL A 189 2.26 11.35 8.89
C VAL A 189 1.18 10.43 8.35
N HIS A 190 -0.06 10.93 8.32
CA HIS A 190 -1.19 10.17 7.82
C HIS A 190 -1.33 10.32 6.31
N ILE A 191 -1.16 9.22 5.57
CA ILE A 191 -1.42 9.12 4.14
C ILE A 191 -2.75 8.39 3.94
N LYS A 192 -3.69 9.02 3.22
CA LYS A 192 -4.96 8.41 2.79
C LYS A 192 -4.99 8.29 1.27
N ILE A 193 -5.38 7.11 0.79
CA ILE A 193 -5.53 6.81 -0.63
C ILE A 193 -6.92 6.23 -0.83
N ASP A 194 -7.74 6.89 -1.63
CA ASP A 194 -9.06 6.40 -2.03
C ASP A 194 -9.00 5.78 -3.43
N GLY A 195 -9.85 4.79 -3.69
CA GLY A 195 -9.90 4.08 -4.98
C GLY A 195 -8.76 3.09 -5.20
N CYS A 196 -8.05 2.67 -4.15
CA CYS A 196 -6.98 1.68 -4.22
C CYS A 196 -7.55 0.30 -3.82
N VAL A 197 -7.80 -0.56 -4.81
CA VAL A 197 -8.38 -1.88 -4.60
C VAL A 197 -7.30 -2.96 -4.68
N GLY A 198 -7.41 -3.94 -3.77
CA GLY A 198 -6.46 -5.04 -3.68
C GLY A 198 -5.15 -4.62 -3.03
N GLN A 199 -4.03 -5.04 -3.62
CA GLN A 199 -2.69 -4.77 -3.09
C GLN A 199 -2.27 -3.32 -3.33
N SER A 200 -1.58 -2.78 -2.35
CA SER A 200 -0.97 -1.45 -2.41
C SER A 200 0.50 -1.51 -2.04
N PHE A 201 1.28 -0.63 -2.65
CA PHE A 201 2.72 -0.56 -2.50
C PHE A 201 3.08 0.82 -1.96
N LEU A 202 3.94 0.85 -0.97
CA LEU A 202 4.43 2.08 -0.38
C LEU A 202 5.95 2.04 -0.35
N ARG A 203 6.58 3.14 -0.76
CA ARG A 203 8.04 3.29 -0.74
C ARG A 203 8.38 4.70 -0.32
N SER A 204 9.23 4.88 0.67
CA SER A 204 9.78 6.20 0.98
C SER A 204 10.74 6.68 -0.11
N TYR A 205 10.81 7.99 -0.30
CA TYR A 205 11.84 8.60 -1.13
C TYR A 205 12.35 9.87 -0.49
N ALA A 206 13.58 10.23 -0.82
CA ALA A 206 14.11 11.56 -0.58
C ALA A 206 14.91 12.04 -1.78
N VAL A 207 14.73 13.29 -2.18
CA VAL A 207 15.48 13.92 -3.26
C VAL A 207 16.19 15.14 -2.69
N MET A 208 17.51 15.16 -2.83
CA MET A 208 18.32 16.32 -2.49
C MET A 208 18.80 16.97 -3.77
N THR A 209 18.61 18.28 -3.84
CA THR A 209 19.19 19.16 -4.84
C THR A 209 20.23 20.01 -4.14
N SER A 210 21.45 20.02 -4.65
CA SER A 210 22.51 20.94 -4.25
C SER A 210 22.71 21.96 -5.35
N SER A 211 22.67 23.23 -5.00
CA SER A 211 22.73 24.35 -5.92
C SER A 211 24.07 25.07 -5.80
N SER A 212 24.58 25.51 -6.94
CA SER A 212 25.70 26.45 -7.07
C SER A 212 25.20 27.73 -7.74
N LYS A 213 26.08 28.51 -8.38
CA LYS A 213 25.66 29.69 -9.15
C LYS A 213 24.96 29.32 -10.46
N ASP A 214 25.50 28.32 -11.16
CA ASP A 214 25.14 28.01 -12.54
C ASP A 214 24.60 26.57 -12.71
N ASN A 215 24.67 25.74 -11.66
CA ASN A 215 24.29 24.32 -11.73
C ASN A 215 23.47 23.88 -10.51
N ASP A 216 22.57 22.93 -10.75
CA ASP A 216 21.86 22.15 -9.74
C ASP A 216 22.20 20.66 -9.91
N ASP A 217 22.71 20.04 -8.86
CA ASP A 217 23.02 18.61 -8.82
C ASP A 217 21.98 17.88 -7.97
N ILE A 218 21.43 16.80 -8.49
CA ILE A 218 20.31 16.08 -7.88
C ILE A 218 20.72 14.65 -7.56
N VAL A 219 20.44 14.20 -6.34
CA VAL A 219 20.60 12.81 -5.90
C VAL A 219 19.33 12.37 -5.18
N ALA A 220 18.95 11.11 -5.38
CA ALA A 220 17.75 10.54 -4.80
C ALA A 220 18.08 9.28 -3.98
N TYR A 221 17.29 9.09 -2.94
CA TYR A 221 17.17 7.88 -2.14
C TYR A 221 15.78 7.30 -2.36
N TYR A 222 15.71 5.97 -2.52
CA TYR A 222 14.47 5.22 -2.62
C TYR A 222 14.55 4.05 -1.62
N GLY A 223 13.65 4.03 -0.65
CA GLY A 223 13.64 3.02 0.41
C GLY A 223 13.08 1.66 -0.03
N VAL A 224 12.99 0.74 0.93
CA VAL A 224 12.37 -0.57 0.72
C VAL A 224 10.88 -0.37 0.41
N THR A 225 10.38 -1.05 -0.62
CA THR A 225 8.94 -1.13 -0.88
C THR A 225 8.28 -2.11 0.07
N LYS A 226 7.28 -1.64 0.82
CA LYS A 226 6.38 -2.52 1.56
C LYS A 226 5.09 -2.72 0.77
N THR A 227 4.59 -3.95 0.78
CA THR A 227 3.33 -4.33 0.15
C THR A 227 2.30 -4.61 1.22
N PHE A 228 1.07 -4.13 1.00
CA PHE A 228 -0.08 -4.25 1.90
C PHE A 228 -1.29 -4.81 1.16
#